data_AF-A0A842T6B7-F1
#
_entry.id   AF-A0A842T6B7-F1
#
_cell.length_a   1.000
_cell.length_b   1.000
_cell.length_c   1.000
_cell.angle_alpha   90.00
_cell.angle_beta   90.00
_cell.angle_gamma   90.00
#
_symmetry.space_group_name_H-M   'P 1'
#
loop_
_entity.id
_entity.type
_entity.pdbx_description
1 polymer ?
#
loop_
_entity_poly.entity_id
_entity_poly.type
_entity_poly.pdbx_seq_one_letter_code
_entity_poly.pdbx_strand_id
1 'polypeptide(L)'
;MSMIGWLPFIVAVSLVGIVVVQPITGVGLIVTLFASHILLNEKISLLEVFSAGLLIIAPILITFAGVTNVRIDLFVFIIPFAVYFLASLIFSLICFLLSKRKQNMKIEAVSLTGVILNANAIIFTNIITQALNEGDINLFSWFGWVKIVFGIFWFDFHHFWACISLWGILFFFIIGFIFYQSGFQKGKASTMYLIINSLSIIIPIIVGIFIFNQRFENILLFIVAVVIILFADINLSKYQAEIEEIEKIKGEKSKIPV
;
A
#
# COMPACT_ATOMS: atom_id res chain seq x y z
N MET A 1 2.89 -13.15 11.40
CA MET A 1 1.57 -13.40 10.78
C MET A 1 1.35 -12.61 9.49
N SER A 2 1.78 -11.35 9.38
CA SER A 2 1.55 -10.50 8.19
C SER A 2 2.10 -11.05 6.86
N MET A 3 3.21 -11.80 6.89
CA MET A 3 3.76 -12.48 5.68
C MET A 3 2.86 -13.59 5.13
N ILE A 4 2.07 -14.25 5.99
CA ILE A 4 1.17 -15.33 5.58
C ILE A 4 0.01 -14.78 4.76
N GLY A 5 -0.46 -13.57 5.07
CA GLY A 5 -1.52 -12.90 4.30
C GLY A 5 -1.06 -12.40 2.93
N TRP A 6 0.24 -12.19 2.75
CA TRP A 6 0.80 -11.69 1.49
C TRP A 6 0.96 -12.78 0.43
N LEU A 7 1.24 -14.03 0.81
CA LEU A 7 1.34 -15.14 -0.14
C LEU A 7 0.03 -15.38 -0.93
N PRO A 8 -1.16 -15.45 -0.30
CA PRO A 8 -2.43 -15.50 -1.03
C PRO A 8 -2.63 -14.31 -1.96
N PHE A 9 -2.14 -13.12 -1.59
CA PHE A 9 -2.23 -11.93 -2.44
C PHE A 9 -1.40 -12.06 -3.72
N ILE A 10 -0.13 -12.50 -3.65
CA ILE A 10 0.67 -12.76 -4.86
C ILE A 10 -0.01 -13.80 -5.74
N VAL A 11 -0.48 -14.89 -5.13
CA VAL A 11 -1.13 -15.99 -5.87
C VAL A 11 -2.37 -15.45 -6.57
N ALA A 12 -3.23 -14.70 -5.87
CA ALA A 12 -4.40 -14.06 -6.47
C ALA A 12 -4.00 -13.11 -7.62
N VAL A 13 -3.00 -12.26 -7.43
CA VAL A 13 -2.53 -11.32 -8.46
C VAL A 13 -1.98 -12.07 -9.68
N SER A 14 -1.29 -13.19 -9.48
CA SER A 14 -0.79 -14.03 -10.58
C SER A 14 -1.91 -14.75 -11.34
N LEU A 15 -3.03 -15.07 -10.69
CA LEU A 15 -4.14 -15.82 -11.27
C LEU A 15 -5.13 -14.93 -12.05
N VAL A 16 -5.53 -13.81 -11.44
CA VAL A 16 -6.62 -12.96 -11.98
C VAL A 16 -6.17 -11.55 -12.31
N GLY A 17 -4.90 -11.22 -12.08
CA GLY A 17 -4.34 -9.90 -12.32
C GLY A 17 -4.67 -8.90 -11.22
N ILE A 18 -3.81 -7.89 -11.06
CA ILE A 18 -3.95 -6.87 -10.00
C ILE A 18 -5.26 -6.07 -10.11
N VAL A 19 -5.77 -5.88 -11.33
CA VAL A 19 -7.00 -5.14 -11.63
C VAL A 19 -8.24 -5.79 -10.99
N VAL A 20 -8.23 -7.11 -10.80
CA VAL A 20 -9.33 -7.86 -10.16
C VAL A 20 -9.10 -8.01 -8.66
N VAL A 21 -7.84 -8.19 -8.22
CA VAL A 21 -7.52 -8.37 -6.80
C VAL A 21 -7.73 -7.09 -5.99
N GLN A 22 -7.44 -5.91 -6.55
CA GLN A 22 -7.60 -4.65 -5.82
C GLN A 22 -9.05 -4.40 -5.34
N PRO A 23 -10.11 -4.55 -6.16
CA PRO A 23 -11.48 -4.50 -5.67
C PRO A 23 -11.78 -5.46 -4.51
N ILE A 24 -11.24 -6.68 -4.57
CA ILE A 24 -11.42 -7.70 -3.52
C ILE A 24 -10.75 -7.24 -2.21
N THR A 25 -9.58 -6.58 -2.29
CA THR A 25 -8.97 -5.99 -1.07
C THR A 25 -9.85 -4.93 -0.42
N GLY A 26 -10.76 -4.29 -1.17
CA GLY A 26 -11.79 -3.41 -0.61
C GLY A 26 -12.73 -4.12 0.37
N VAL A 27 -13.05 -5.40 0.16
CA VAL A 27 -13.81 -6.21 1.15
C VAL A 27 -13.03 -6.34 2.45
N GLY A 28 -11.70 -6.43 2.36
CA GLY A 28 -10.79 -6.42 3.51
C GLY A 28 -10.96 -5.17 4.39
N LEU A 29 -11.27 -4.01 3.80
CA LEU A 29 -11.55 -2.78 4.57
C LEU A 29 -12.80 -2.93 5.44
N ILE A 30 -13.87 -3.55 4.92
CA ILE A 30 -15.09 -3.80 5.68
C ILE A 30 -14.80 -4.74 6.85
N VAL A 31 -14.05 -5.83 6.58
CA VAL A 31 -13.65 -6.79 7.60
C VAL A 31 -12.82 -6.11 8.68
N THR A 32 -11.86 -5.26 8.32
CA THR A 32 -11.04 -4.52 9.29
C THR A 32 -11.88 -3.53 10.12
N LEU A 33 -12.83 -2.82 9.51
CA LEU A 33 -13.75 -1.97 10.26
C LEU A 33 -14.56 -2.80 11.25
N PHE A 34 -15.19 -3.88 10.81
CA PHE A 34 -15.97 -4.75 11.68
C PHE A 34 -15.12 -5.37 12.81
N ALA A 35 -13.90 -5.81 12.48
CA ALA A 35 -12.96 -6.34 13.45
C ALA A 35 -12.51 -5.28 14.47
N SER A 36 -12.29 -4.03 14.06
CA SER A 36 -11.97 -2.94 14.99
C SER A 36 -13.11 -2.66 15.96
N HIS A 37 -14.36 -2.78 15.51
CA HIS A 37 -15.52 -2.63 16.38
C HIS A 37 -15.62 -3.75 17.41
N ILE A 38 -15.43 -5.01 17.00
CA ILE A 38 -15.59 -6.17 17.89
C ILE A 38 -14.37 -6.39 18.79
N LEU A 39 -13.17 -6.37 18.23
CA LEU A 39 -11.95 -6.77 18.94
C LEU A 39 -11.35 -5.62 19.75
N LEU A 40 -11.45 -4.39 19.25
CA LEU A 40 -10.89 -3.21 19.91
C LEU A 40 -11.96 -2.36 20.62
N ASN A 41 -13.24 -2.75 20.53
CA ASN A 41 -14.38 -1.99 21.05
C ASN A 41 -14.41 -0.53 20.57
N GLU A 42 -13.92 -0.27 19.36
CA GLU A 42 -13.93 1.06 18.77
C GLU A 42 -15.35 1.44 18.34
N LYS A 43 -15.77 2.67 18.70
CA LYS A 43 -17.00 3.25 18.15
C LYS A 43 -16.71 3.79 16.76
N ILE A 44 -17.26 3.12 15.75
CA ILE A 44 -17.19 3.53 14.35
C ILE A 44 -18.18 4.67 14.13
N SER A 45 -17.67 5.79 13.64
CA SER A 45 -18.45 6.95 13.22
C SER A 45 -19.07 6.74 11.84
N LEU A 46 -20.16 7.47 11.55
CA LEU A 46 -20.74 7.49 10.21
C LEU A 46 -19.76 7.98 9.14
N LEU A 47 -18.82 8.85 9.51
CA LEU A 47 -17.78 9.36 8.62
C LEU A 47 -16.82 8.24 8.20
N GLU A 48 -16.40 7.38 9.14
CA GLU A 48 -15.53 6.23 8.84
C GLU A 48 -16.23 5.23 7.92
N VAL A 49 -17.51 4.93 8.18
CA VAL A 49 -18.30 4.04 7.31
C VAL A 49 -18.45 4.63 5.91
N PHE A 50 -18.78 5.91 5.81
CA PHE A 50 -18.92 6.60 4.52
C PHE A 50 -17.60 6.61 3.76
N SER A 51 -16.50 6.94 4.42
CA SER A 51 -15.17 6.99 3.80
C SER A 51 -14.68 5.60 3.37
N ALA A 52 -14.95 4.56 4.16
CA ALA A 52 -14.68 3.19 3.75
C ALA A 52 -15.51 2.78 2.53
N GLY A 53 -16.79 3.16 2.49
CA GLY A 53 -17.65 2.96 1.32
C GLY A 53 -17.05 3.60 0.05
N LEU A 54 -16.60 4.85 0.16
CA LEU A 54 -15.89 5.54 -0.94
C LEU A 54 -14.61 4.81 -1.36
N LEU A 55 -13.80 4.35 -0.41
CA LEU A 55 -12.56 3.62 -0.67
C LEU A 55 -12.78 2.21 -1.25
N ILE A 56 -13.97 1.63 -1.10
CA ILE A 56 -14.36 0.37 -1.76
C ILE A 56 -14.85 0.63 -3.18
N ILE A 57 -15.61 1.70 -3.38
CA ILE A 57 -16.12 2.09 -4.70
C ILE A 57 -14.97 2.51 -5.62
N ALA A 58 -13.93 3.16 -5.11
CA ALA A 58 -12.85 3.68 -5.95
C ALA A 58 -12.06 2.59 -6.72
N PRO A 59 -11.57 1.49 -6.13
CA PRO A 59 -10.98 0.38 -6.87
C PRO A 59 -11.91 -0.21 -7.92
N ILE A 60 -13.22 -0.30 -7.64
CA ILE A 60 -14.23 -0.79 -8.60
C ILE A 60 -14.30 0.15 -9.80
N LEU A 61 -14.35 1.46 -9.56
CA LEU A 61 -14.30 2.46 -10.63
C LEU A 61 -12.98 2.34 -11.42
N ILE A 62 -11.83 2.22 -10.75
CA ILE A 62 -10.54 2.02 -11.43
C ILE A 62 -10.59 0.80 -12.36
N THR A 63 -11.13 -0.33 -11.89
CA THR A 63 -11.32 -1.52 -12.73
C THR A 63 -12.21 -1.23 -13.94
N PHE A 64 -13.34 -0.55 -13.76
CA PHE A 64 -14.22 -0.14 -14.87
C PHE A 64 -13.62 0.94 -15.78
N ALA A 65 -12.57 1.65 -15.34
CA ALA A 65 -11.86 2.59 -16.18
C ALA A 65 -11.01 1.89 -17.27
N GLY A 66 -10.94 0.55 -17.24
CA GLY A 66 -10.21 -0.25 -18.22
C GLY A 66 -8.71 -0.03 -18.10
N VAL A 67 -8.16 -0.21 -16.89
CA VAL A 67 -6.70 -0.16 -16.70
C VAL A 67 -6.06 -1.27 -17.51
N THR A 68 -5.18 -0.92 -18.45
CA THR A 68 -4.44 -1.91 -19.21
C THR A 68 -3.59 -2.77 -18.28
N ASN A 69 -3.53 -4.07 -18.57
CA ASN A 69 -2.60 -4.97 -17.86
C ASN A 69 -1.18 -4.40 -17.92
N VAL A 70 -0.48 -4.54 -16.80
CA VAL A 70 0.95 -4.26 -16.73
C VAL A 70 1.64 -5.24 -17.68
N ARG A 71 2.02 -4.77 -18.87
CA ARG A 71 2.91 -5.49 -19.79
C ARG A 71 4.07 -4.56 -20.04
N ILE A 72 5.17 -4.83 -19.36
CA ILE A 72 6.34 -3.97 -19.41
C ILE A 72 7.47 -4.82 -19.94
N ASP A 73 8.17 -4.29 -20.93
CA ASP A 73 9.51 -4.75 -21.22
C ASP A 73 10.40 -4.42 -20.00
N LEU A 74 10.81 -5.46 -19.27
CA LEU A 74 11.64 -5.33 -18.08
C LEU A 74 12.96 -4.59 -18.35
N PHE A 75 13.43 -4.49 -19.60
CA PHE A 75 14.60 -3.66 -19.96
C PHE A 75 14.27 -2.17 -20.02
N VAL A 76 13.15 -1.79 -20.65
CA VAL A 76 12.72 -0.38 -20.77
C VAL A 76 12.27 0.17 -19.40
N PHE A 77 11.77 -0.71 -18.54
CA PHE A 77 11.35 -0.43 -17.17
C PHE A 77 12.46 0.10 -16.25
N ILE A 78 13.72 -0.32 -16.45
CA ILE A 78 14.79 -0.16 -15.45
C ILE A 78 15.02 1.32 -15.11
N ILE A 79 15.09 2.19 -16.11
CA ILE A 79 15.42 3.61 -15.89
C ILE A 79 14.29 4.33 -15.14
N PRO A 80 13.02 4.31 -15.59
CA PRO A 80 11.90 4.87 -14.84
C PRO A 80 11.79 4.31 -13.42
N PHE A 81 12.00 3.01 -13.25
CA PHE A 81 11.98 2.36 -11.94
C PHE A 81 13.08 2.87 -11.03
N ALA A 82 14.34 2.92 -11.51
CA ALA A 82 15.46 3.37 -10.71
C ALA A 82 15.29 4.84 -10.24
N VAL A 83 14.80 5.71 -11.13
CA VAL A 83 14.52 7.12 -10.80
C VAL A 83 13.46 7.21 -9.69
N TYR A 84 12.33 6.53 -9.87
CA TYR A 84 11.27 6.50 -8.85
C TYR A 84 11.77 5.89 -7.54
N PHE A 85 12.48 4.76 -7.61
CA PHE A 85 12.91 4.01 -6.43
C PHE A 85 13.86 4.84 -5.57
N LEU A 86 14.83 5.51 -6.21
CA LEU A 86 15.73 6.44 -5.52
C LEU A 86 14.97 7.64 -4.93
N ALA A 87 14.06 8.25 -5.70
CA ALA A 87 13.23 9.35 -5.20
C ALA A 87 12.37 8.95 -4.00
N SER A 88 11.76 7.76 -4.05
CA SER A 88 10.94 7.17 -3.00
C SER A 88 11.75 6.91 -1.73
N LEU A 89 12.96 6.35 -1.86
CA LEU A 89 13.87 6.14 -0.73
C LEU A 89 14.35 7.46 -0.11
N ILE A 90 14.71 8.45 -0.94
CA ILE A 90 15.12 9.77 -0.47
C ILE A 90 13.95 10.44 0.27
N PHE A 91 12.75 10.40 -0.29
CA PHE A 91 11.56 11.00 0.32
C PHE A 91 11.22 10.31 1.65
N SER A 92 11.25 8.98 1.69
CA SER A 92 11.09 8.18 2.91
C SER A 92 12.13 8.56 3.97
N LEU A 93 13.40 8.75 3.58
CA LEU A 93 14.46 9.16 4.50
C LEU A 93 14.23 10.58 5.04
N ILE A 94 13.81 11.52 4.18
CA ILE A 94 13.47 12.88 4.59
C ILE A 94 12.32 12.86 5.60
N CYS A 95 11.24 12.13 5.33
CA CYS A 95 10.12 11.98 6.26
C CYS A 95 10.61 11.44 7.62
N PHE A 96 11.46 10.41 7.61
CA PHE A 96 12.02 9.86 8.83
C PHE A 96 12.95 10.84 9.59
N LEU A 97 13.77 11.61 8.90
CA LEU A 97 14.65 12.61 9.53
C LEU A 97 13.85 13.77 10.12
N LEU A 98 12.81 14.23 9.42
CA LEU A 98 11.89 15.27 9.91
C LEU A 98 11.14 14.82 11.17
N SER A 99 10.75 13.55 11.22
CA SER A 99 10.07 12.99 12.40
C SER A 99 10.96 13.00 13.64
N LYS A 100 12.27 12.73 13.50
CA LYS A 100 13.23 12.82 14.62
C LYS A 100 13.42 14.25 15.11
N ARG A 101 13.37 15.25 14.23
CA ARG A 101 13.73 16.64 14.54
C ARG A 101 12.60 17.44 15.19
N LYS A 102 11.32 17.19 14.85
CA LYS A 102 10.17 17.92 15.41
C LYS A 102 9.42 17.08 16.45
N GLN A 103 9.46 17.46 17.73
CA GLN A 103 8.77 16.77 18.83
C GLN A 103 7.27 16.51 18.58
N ASN A 104 6.59 17.40 17.84
CA ASN A 104 5.14 17.31 17.59
C ASN A 104 4.76 16.56 16.30
N MET A 105 5.69 16.29 15.37
CA MET A 105 5.41 15.55 14.12
C MET A 105 5.95 14.11 14.14
N LYS A 106 6.34 13.63 15.32
CA LYS A 106 7.13 12.40 15.49
C LYS A 106 6.50 11.14 14.94
N ILE A 107 5.19 11.08 14.73
CA ILE A 107 4.50 9.80 14.43
C ILE A 107 3.79 9.80 13.09
N GLU A 108 3.16 10.91 12.67
CA GLU A 108 2.62 11.04 11.31
C GLU A 108 3.71 10.89 10.25
N ALA A 109 4.87 11.53 10.45
CA ALA A 109 5.98 11.43 9.50
C ALA A 109 6.63 10.03 9.52
N VAL A 110 6.52 9.29 10.63
CA VAL A 110 7.00 7.89 10.73
C VAL A 110 6.02 6.93 10.07
N SER A 111 4.72 7.10 10.26
CA SER A 111 3.72 6.29 9.58
C SER A 111 3.77 6.51 8.07
N LEU A 112 3.96 7.76 7.62
CA LEU A 112 4.15 8.08 6.21
C LEU A 112 5.40 7.41 5.61
N THR A 113 6.50 7.37 6.36
CA THR A 113 7.70 6.59 5.99
C THR A 113 7.32 5.13 5.75
N GLY A 114 6.55 4.54 6.66
CA GLY A 114 6.07 3.16 6.53
C GLY A 114 5.19 2.94 5.31
N VAL A 115 4.28 3.87 5.01
CA VAL A 115 3.40 3.82 3.84
C VAL A 115 4.20 3.87 2.53
N ILE A 116 5.19 4.76 2.41
CA ILE A 116 6.04 4.88 1.22
C ILE A 116 6.83 3.59 1.00
N LEU A 117 7.43 3.04 2.08
CA LEU A 117 8.17 1.79 2.00
C LEU A 117 7.24 0.63 1.63
N ASN A 118 6.03 0.55 2.20
CA ASN A 118 5.05 -0.46 1.84
C ASN A 118 4.59 -0.34 0.38
N ALA A 119 4.47 0.89 -0.15
CA ALA A 119 4.17 1.09 -1.56
C ALA A 119 5.27 0.53 -2.48
N ASN A 120 6.55 0.60 -2.08
CA ASN A 120 7.62 -0.07 -2.81
C ASN A 120 7.43 -1.60 -2.86
N ALA A 121 6.92 -2.22 -1.79
CA ALA A 121 6.58 -3.64 -1.80
C ALA A 121 5.47 -3.98 -2.81
N ILE A 122 4.47 -3.11 -2.97
CA ILE A 122 3.42 -3.27 -4.00
C ILE A 122 4.02 -3.20 -5.40
N ILE A 123 4.98 -2.31 -5.62
CA ILE A 123 5.65 -2.15 -6.93
C ILE A 123 6.47 -3.39 -7.26
N PHE A 124 7.26 -3.91 -6.31
CA PHE A 124 7.94 -5.18 -6.52
C PHE A 124 6.96 -6.35 -6.70
N THR A 125 5.74 -6.28 -6.14
CA THR A 125 4.70 -7.27 -6.44
C THR A 125 4.29 -7.24 -7.92
N ASN A 126 4.22 -6.06 -8.55
CA ASN A 126 3.98 -5.97 -9.99
C ASN A 126 5.18 -6.49 -10.80
N ILE A 127 6.41 -6.19 -10.38
CA ILE A 127 7.62 -6.67 -11.07
C ILE A 127 7.73 -8.19 -10.99
N ILE A 128 7.50 -8.81 -9.81
CA ILE A 128 7.54 -10.27 -9.69
C ILE A 128 6.44 -10.89 -10.56
N THR A 129 5.21 -10.38 -10.56
CA THR A 129 4.15 -10.90 -11.42
C THR A 129 4.54 -10.83 -12.91
N GLN A 130 5.15 -9.73 -13.36
CA GLN A 130 5.63 -9.62 -14.73
C GLN A 130 6.75 -10.62 -15.04
N ALA A 131 7.74 -10.73 -14.16
CA ALA A 131 8.87 -11.65 -14.32
C ALA A 131 8.41 -13.13 -14.34
N LEU A 132 7.39 -13.49 -13.56
CA LEU A 132 6.80 -14.83 -13.56
C LEU A 132 6.10 -15.13 -14.88
N ASN A 133 5.34 -14.16 -15.41
CA ASN A 133 4.61 -14.30 -16.67
C ASN A 133 5.54 -14.41 -17.88
N GLU A 134 6.61 -13.60 -17.93
CA GLU A 134 7.57 -13.61 -19.04
C GLU A 134 8.57 -14.78 -18.95
N GLY A 135 8.97 -15.16 -17.73
CA GLY A 135 9.90 -16.27 -17.49
C GLY A 135 9.26 -17.66 -17.47
N ASP A 136 7.95 -17.77 -17.73
CA ASP A 136 7.15 -18.99 -17.63
C ASP A 136 7.39 -19.75 -16.30
N ILE A 137 7.41 -19.00 -15.19
CA ILE A 137 7.70 -19.54 -13.87
C ILE A 137 6.39 -19.88 -13.17
N ASN A 138 6.08 -21.17 -13.08
CA ASN A 138 4.87 -21.66 -12.43
C ASN A 138 4.98 -21.65 -10.89
N LEU A 139 4.23 -20.77 -10.23
CA LEU A 139 4.14 -20.65 -8.77
C LEU A 139 3.56 -21.89 -8.06
N PHE A 140 2.80 -22.75 -8.75
CA PHE A 140 2.23 -23.96 -8.16
C PHE A 140 3.23 -25.13 -8.13
N SER A 141 4.33 -25.01 -8.86
CA SER A 141 5.41 -25.99 -8.81
C SER A 141 6.41 -25.64 -7.70
N TRP A 142 6.81 -26.64 -6.91
CA TRP A 142 7.92 -26.49 -5.96
C TRP A 142 9.19 -25.98 -6.66
N PHE A 143 9.42 -26.44 -7.89
CA PHE A 143 10.56 -26.01 -8.70
C PHE A 143 10.46 -24.53 -9.12
N GLY A 144 9.23 -24.00 -9.28
CA GLY A 144 9.02 -22.58 -9.52
C GLY A 144 9.48 -21.71 -8.35
N TRP A 145 9.21 -22.12 -7.11
CA TRP A 145 9.72 -21.42 -5.93
C TRP A 145 11.25 -21.45 -5.83
N VAL A 146 11.89 -22.57 -6.17
CA VAL A 146 13.35 -22.67 -6.24
C VAL A 146 13.91 -21.69 -7.29
N LYS A 147 13.28 -21.61 -8.47
CA LYS A 147 13.63 -20.65 -9.53
C LYS A 147 13.56 -19.19 -9.06
N ILE A 148 12.55 -18.83 -8.26
CA ILE A 148 12.38 -17.47 -7.74
C ILE A 148 13.42 -17.18 -6.65
N VAL A 149 13.50 -18.03 -5.63
CA VAL A 149 14.37 -17.79 -4.46
C VAL A 149 15.84 -17.75 -4.86
N PHE A 150 16.26 -18.64 -5.76
CA PHE A 150 17.63 -18.75 -6.25
C PHE A 150 17.83 -18.14 -7.64
N GLY A 151 16.94 -17.24 -8.08
CA GLY A 151 16.94 -16.66 -9.43
C GLY A 151 18.26 -16.04 -9.86
N ILE A 152 19.05 -15.52 -8.92
CA ILE A 152 20.41 -14.98 -9.16
C ILE A 152 21.34 -16.02 -9.81
N PHE A 153 21.19 -17.30 -9.49
CA PHE A 153 22.05 -18.38 -9.98
C PHE A 153 21.61 -18.95 -11.34
N TRP A 154 20.46 -18.53 -11.86
CA TRP A 154 19.95 -19.00 -13.16
C TRP A 154 20.51 -18.20 -14.33
N PHE A 155 21.24 -17.10 -14.07
CA PHE A 155 21.86 -16.22 -15.07
C PHE A 155 20.90 -15.78 -16.20
N ASP A 156 19.61 -15.75 -15.91
CA ASP A 156 18.54 -15.29 -16.79
C ASP A 156 17.92 -14.01 -16.20
N PHE A 157 17.56 -13.08 -17.08
CA PHE A 157 17.09 -11.76 -16.70
C PHE A 157 15.76 -11.82 -15.93
N HIS A 158 14.82 -12.68 -16.36
CA HIS A 158 13.51 -12.81 -15.71
C HIS A 158 13.63 -13.48 -14.35
N HIS A 159 14.44 -14.53 -14.23
CA HIS A 159 14.71 -15.20 -12.96
C HIS A 159 15.42 -14.27 -11.97
N PHE A 160 16.36 -13.45 -12.45
CA PHE A 160 17.03 -12.43 -11.65
C PHE A 160 16.05 -11.41 -11.07
N TRP A 161 15.16 -10.85 -11.91
CA TRP A 161 14.13 -9.91 -11.47
C TRP A 161 13.09 -10.55 -10.56
N ALA A 162 12.70 -11.81 -10.79
CA ALA A 162 11.81 -12.53 -9.89
C ALA A 162 12.42 -12.66 -8.49
N CYS A 163 13.72 -12.98 -8.41
CA CYS A 163 14.46 -13.08 -7.15
C CYS A 163 14.57 -11.74 -6.43
N ILE A 164 15.06 -10.70 -7.12
CA ILE A 164 15.17 -9.35 -6.56
C ILE A 164 13.82 -8.85 -6.07
N SER A 165 12.76 -9.10 -6.85
CA SER A 165 11.43 -8.65 -6.49
C SER A 165 10.90 -9.38 -5.26
N LEU A 166 11.07 -10.70 -5.16
CA LEU A 166 10.68 -11.42 -3.95
C LEU A 166 11.36 -10.85 -2.69
N TRP A 167 12.68 -10.67 -2.74
CA TRP A 167 13.43 -10.14 -1.61
C TRP A 167 13.11 -8.67 -1.34
N GLY A 168 12.91 -7.88 -2.40
CA GLY A 168 12.47 -6.49 -2.32
C GLY A 168 11.13 -6.38 -1.60
N ILE A 169 10.15 -7.21 -1.97
CA ILE A 169 8.84 -7.22 -1.30
C ILE A 169 9.02 -7.53 0.17
N LEU A 170 9.73 -8.62 0.51
CA LEU A 170 9.94 -9.01 1.91
C LEU A 170 10.59 -7.88 2.72
N PHE A 171 11.66 -7.30 2.20
CA PHE A 171 12.38 -6.22 2.86
C PHE A 171 11.51 -4.98 3.07
N PHE A 172 10.89 -4.48 2.02
CA PHE A 172 10.08 -3.25 2.07
C PHE A 172 8.79 -3.43 2.84
N PHE A 173 8.17 -4.61 2.79
CA PHE A 173 6.98 -4.92 3.56
C PHE A 173 7.30 -5.01 5.06
N ILE A 174 8.37 -5.70 5.46
CA ILE A 174 8.74 -5.83 6.88
C ILE A 174 9.11 -4.47 7.46
N ILE A 175 9.96 -3.71 6.77
CA ILE A 175 10.39 -2.39 7.25
C ILE A 175 9.21 -1.40 7.22
N GLY A 176 8.42 -1.41 6.15
CA GLY A 176 7.20 -0.62 6.04
C GLY A 176 6.22 -0.93 7.17
N PHE A 177 6.07 -2.21 7.52
CA PHE A 177 5.26 -2.68 8.64
C PHE A 177 5.71 -2.10 9.98
N ILE A 178 7.00 -2.18 10.27
CA ILE A 178 7.59 -1.65 11.52
C ILE A 178 7.28 -0.15 11.66
N PHE A 179 7.43 0.62 10.58
CA PHE A 179 7.21 2.06 10.61
C PHE A 179 5.72 2.43 10.63
N TYR A 180 4.87 1.78 9.83
CA TYR A 180 3.45 2.10 9.82
C TYR A 180 2.78 1.76 11.17
N GLN A 181 3.26 0.72 11.87
CA GLN A 181 2.72 0.31 13.17
C GLN A 181 2.72 1.46 14.20
N SER A 182 3.65 2.41 14.08
CA SER A 182 3.68 3.61 14.92
C SER A 182 2.39 4.45 14.82
N GLY A 183 1.71 4.46 13.67
CA GLY A 183 0.43 5.16 13.49
C GLY A 183 -0.71 4.50 14.25
N PHE A 184 -0.74 3.17 14.29
CA PHE A 184 -1.74 2.40 15.04
C PHE A 184 -1.62 2.55 16.56
N GLN A 185 -0.48 3.02 17.07
CA GLN A 185 -0.29 3.23 18.51
C GLN A 185 -0.91 4.53 19.03
N LYS A 186 -1.29 5.46 18.16
CA LYS A 186 -1.79 6.79 18.55
C LYS A 186 -3.18 7.14 18.03
N GLY A 187 -3.67 6.42 17.04
CA GLY A 187 -4.98 6.63 16.47
C GLY A 187 -5.91 5.45 16.67
N LYS A 188 -7.19 5.68 16.36
CA LYS A 188 -8.13 4.57 16.18
C LYS A 188 -7.66 3.71 15.02
N ALA A 189 -7.61 2.40 15.24
CA ALA A 189 -7.15 1.46 14.22
C ALA A 189 -8.04 1.51 12.97
N SER A 190 -9.35 1.70 13.15
CA SER A 190 -10.34 1.91 12.08
C SER A 190 -9.95 3.07 11.15
N THR A 191 -9.73 4.27 11.71
CA THR A 191 -9.37 5.45 10.90
C THR A 191 -7.96 5.32 10.30
N MET A 192 -6.97 4.91 11.10
CA MET A 192 -5.56 4.82 10.63
C MET A 192 -5.40 3.81 9.50
N TYR A 193 -6.10 2.67 9.56
CA TYR A 193 -6.07 1.68 8.50
C TYR A 193 -6.64 2.21 7.19
N LEU A 194 -7.73 2.98 7.25
CA LEU A 194 -8.33 3.57 6.06
C LEU A 194 -7.39 4.60 5.40
N ILE A 195 -6.70 5.43 6.18
CA ILE A 195 -5.69 6.38 5.68
C ILE A 195 -4.48 5.65 5.07
N ILE A 196 -4.00 4.59 5.72
CA ILE A 196 -2.89 3.81 5.15
C ILE A 196 -3.30 3.16 3.83
N ASN A 197 -4.53 2.65 3.76
CA ASN A 197 -5.02 1.97 2.58
C ASN A 197 -5.27 2.93 1.41
N SER A 198 -5.84 4.11 1.64
CA SER A 198 -5.99 5.16 0.60
C SER A 198 -4.64 5.53 -0.02
N LEU A 199 -3.63 5.80 0.80
CA LEU A 199 -2.28 6.13 0.33
C LEU A 199 -1.62 4.95 -0.38
N SER A 200 -1.86 3.73 0.10
CA SER A 200 -1.38 2.49 -0.54
C SER A 200 -2.07 2.22 -1.88
N ILE A 201 -3.18 2.88 -2.20
CA ILE A 201 -3.81 2.85 -3.52
C ILE A 201 -3.25 3.97 -4.42
N ILE A 202 -3.12 5.19 -3.90
CA ILE A 202 -2.67 6.36 -4.67
C ILE A 202 -1.24 6.17 -5.21
N ILE A 203 -0.30 5.74 -4.36
CA ILE A 203 1.11 5.64 -4.77
C ILE A 203 1.30 4.64 -5.93
N PRO A 204 0.78 3.40 -5.85
CA PRO A 204 0.85 2.47 -6.97
C PRO A 204 0.14 2.94 -8.25
N ILE A 205 -0.94 3.73 -8.14
CA ILE A 205 -1.59 4.32 -9.33
C ILE A 205 -0.63 5.27 -10.05
N ILE A 206 -0.01 6.19 -9.30
CA ILE A 206 0.96 7.15 -9.86
C ILE A 206 2.11 6.39 -10.52
N VAL A 207 2.64 5.37 -9.83
CA VAL A 207 3.69 4.50 -10.34
C VAL A 207 3.24 3.74 -11.59
N GLY A 208 2.00 3.25 -11.61
CA GLY A 208 1.38 2.59 -12.75
C GLY A 208 1.46 3.42 -14.03
N ILE A 209 1.15 4.71 -13.91
CA ILE A 209 1.18 5.65 -15.02
C ILE A 209 2.61 5.93 -15.47
N PHE A 210 3.51 6.27 -14.53
CA PHE A 210 4.84 6.75 -14.88
C PHE A 210 5.87 5.66 -15.19
N ILE A 211 5.80 4.54 -14.46
CA ILE A 211 6.81 3.47 -14.56
C ILE A 211 6.29 2.34 -15.45
N PHE A 212 5.02 1.97 -15.27
CA PHE A 212 4.43 0.85 -15.99
C PHE A 212 3.70 1.26 -17.27
N ASN A 213 3.67 2.56 -17.59
CA ASN A 213 3.01 3.12 -18.78
C ASN A 213 1.56 2.64 -18.94
N GLN A 214 0.86 2.45 -17.82
CA GLN A 214 -0.53 2.00 -17.83
C GLN A 214 -1.42 3.04 -18.48
N ARG A 215 -2.31 2.57 -19.35
CA ARG A 215 -3.33 3.38 -20.02
C ARG A 215 -4.70 3.03 -19.46
N PHE A 216 -5.62 3.98 -19.62
CA PHE A 216 -7.01 3.84 -19.20
C PHE A 216 -7.89 4.03 -20.43
N GLU A 217 -8.84 3.13 -20.64
CA GLU A 217 -9.85 3.27 -21.69
C GLU A 217 -10.80 4.44 -21.39
N ASN A 218 -11.16 4.62 -20.11
CA ASN A 218 -12.03 5.71 -19.66
C ASN A 218 -11.33 6.59 -18.62
N ILE A 219 -10.60 7.61 -19.10
CA ILE A 219 -9.84 8.53 -18.25
C ILE A 219 -10.73 9.34 -17.31
N LEU A 220 -11.97 9.65 -17.70
CA LEU A 220 -12.90 10.42 -16.87
C LEU A 220 -13.28 9.62 -15.63
N LEU A 221 -13.59 8.34 -15.81
CA LEU A 221 -13.97 7.44 -14.72
C LEU A 221 -12.78 7.18 -13.77
N PHE A 222 -11.57 7.10 -14.32
CA PHE A 222 -10.34 7.08 -13.53
C PHE A 222 -10.16 8.35 -12.69
N ILE A 223 -10.32 9.55 -13.27
CA ILE A 223 -10.20 10.82 -12.54
C ILE A 223 -11.23 10.90 -11.41
N VAL A 224 -12.48 10.49 -11.66
CA VAL A 224 -13.53 10.44 -10.64
C VAL A 224 -13.11 9.51 -9.48
N ALA A 225 -12.54 8.34 -9.79
CA ALA A 225 -12.06 7.42 -8.76
C ALA A 225 -10.95 8.04 -7.91
N VAL A 226 -9.97 8.72 -8.53
CA VAL A 226 -8.89 9.41 -7.81
C VAL A 226 -9.43 10.52 -6.92
N VAL A 227 -10.37 11.33 -7.40
CA VAL A 227 -11.02 12.38 -6.60
C VAL A 227 -11.74 11.79 -5.40
N ILE A 228 -12.45 10.67 -5.57
CA ILE A 228 -13.12 9.96 -4.48
C ILE A 228 -12.12 9.50 -3.41
N ILE A 229 -10.99 8.91 -3.82
CA ILE A 229 -9.96 8.45 -2.88
C ILE A 229 -9.39 9.63 -2.10
N LEU A 230 -9.00 10.72 -2.79
CA LEU A 230 -8.47 11.92 -2.16
C LEU A 230 -9.47 12.56 -1.20
N PHE A 231 -10.75 12.61 -1.57
CA PHE A 231 -11.80 13.15 -0.71
C PHE A 231 -12.00 12.30 0.55
N ALA A 232 -12.06 10.97 0.41
CA ALA A 232 -12.13 10.06 1.54
C ALA A 232 -10.92 10.21 2.46
N ASP A 233 -9.72 10.28 1.89
CA ASP A 233 -8.47 10.41 2.63
C ASP A 233 -8.37 11.73 3.42
N ILE A 234 -8.74 12.85 2.80
CA ILE A 234 -8.75 14.16 3.45
C ILE A 234 -9.75 14.18 4.62
N ASN A 235 -10.95 13.61 4.44
CA ASN A 235 -11.95 13.57 5.50
C ASN A 235 -11.50 12.71 6.68
N LEU A 236 -10.92 11.54 6.41
CA LEU A 236 -10.38 10.65 7.44
C LEU A 236 -9.21 11.29 8.17
N SER A 237 -8.29 11.93 7.44
CA SER A 237 -7.12 12.61 8.02
C SER A 237 -7.52 13.75 8.95
N LYS A 238 -8.52 14.56 8.56
CA LYS A 238 -9.07 15.63 9.43
C LYS A 238 -9.73 15.04 10.67
N TYR A 239 -10.55 14.01 10.50
CA TYR A 239 -11.22 13.35 11.62
C TYR A 239 -10.23 12.74 12.62
N GLN A 240 -9.16 12.13 12.12
CA GLN A 240 -8.07 11.60 12.94
C GLN A 240 -7.37 12.71 13.74
N ALA A 241 -7.06 13.84 13.08
CA ALA A 241 -6.42 14.97 13.74
C ALA A 241 -7.27 15.55 14.88
N GLU A 242 -8.59 15.66 14.68
CA GLU A 242 -9.52 16.12 15.72
C GLU A 242 -9.56 15.18 16.93
N ILE A 243 -9.55 13.86 16.70
CA ILE A 243 -9.50 12.86 17.79
C ILE A 243 -8.20 13.01 18.60
N GLU A 244 -7.06 13.12 17.92
CA GLU A 244 -5.76 13.26 18.60
C GLU A 244 -5.65 14.54 19.41
N GLU A 245 -6.24 15.64 18.93
CA GLU A 245 -6.27 16.91 19.66
C GLU A 245 -7.10 16.80 20.94
N ILE A 246 -8.28 16.17 20.87
CA ILE A 246 -9.14 15.93 22.03
C ILE A 246 -8.45 15.03 23.07
N GLU A 247 -7.72 14.00 22.63
CA GLU A 247 -6.97 13.12 23.54
C GLU A 247 -5.80 13.83 24.22
N LYS A 248 -5.05 14.67 23.49
CA LYS A 248 -3.99 15.50 24.09
C LYS A 248 -4.54 16.40 25.20
N ILE A 249 -5.66 17.09 24.95
CA ILE A 249 -6.29 17.98 25.94
C ILE A 249 -6.73 17.20 27.19
N LYS A 250 -7.31 16.00 27.03
CA LYS A 250 -7.70 15.15 28.17
C LYS A 250 -6.49 14.68 28.98
N GLY A 251 -5.41 14.28 28.31
CA GLY A 251 -4.19 13.81 28.96
C GLY A 251 -3.40 14.91 29.68
N GLU A 252 -3.51 16.17 29.26
CA GLU A 252 -2.94 17.31 29.98
C GLU A 252 -3.76 17.66 31.23
N LYS A 253 -5.10 17.63 31.14
CA LYS A 253 -5.98 17.89 32.29
C LYS A 253 -5.85 16.85 33.40
N SER A 254 -5.56 15.59 33.09
CA SER A 254 -5.36 14.54 34.10
C SER A 254 -4.00 14.60 34.82
N LYS A 255 -3.06 15.43 34.34
CA LYS A 255 -1.73 15.62 34.94
C LYS A 255 -1.66 16.81 35.90
N ILE A 256 -2.74 17.58 36.02
CA ILE A 256 -2.87 18.61 37.04
C ILE A 256 -3.27 17.86 38.33
N PRO A 257 -2.37 17.75 39.33
CA PRO A 257 -2.76 17.21 40.62
C PRO A 257 -3.79 18.17 41.24
N VAL A 258 -4.93 17.62 41.63
CA VAL A 258 -5.92 18.31 42.48
C VAL A 258 -5.34 18.48 43.87
#